data_AF-A0A932UNC1-F1
#
_entry.id   AF-A0A932UNC1-F1
#
_cell.length_a   1.000
_cell.length_b   1.000
_cell.length_c   1.000
_cell.angle_alpha   90.00
_cell.angle_beta   90.00
_cell.angle_gamma   90.00
#
_symmetry.space_group_name_H-M   'P 1'
#
loop_
_entity.id
_entity.type
_entity.pdbx_description
1 polymer ?
#
loop_
_entity_poly.entity_id
_entity_poly.type
_entity_poly.pdbx_seq_one_letter_code
_entity_poly.pdbx_strand_id
1 'polypeptide(L)'
;MPEYQSGRASPEAEAYLERKLRQAEELKTTGLPELLQKTLERGILFYRGQRVTLDGRRTFREVFNENMKTLADDLFTAFELAAVKIERDEHIGTILPWQGGQLPAIYADLRLVDNQNRIRIEAPVTARILEALRHRAQRPPEDRTGKALTDHFEAPPFGWDPRIVRLGLAVLFKNGSIAVHLDGQDYDSPANPASHRAITDTRAFTRARFELAQEVSPQDRDRASRLLTQIFGVRGGNLLEEIETALVQVVEVRATAARELRIRAEEQGLPVANALQELEEALAAIRRETNRSRRILAFLGKAGVLEQRVPLLVKLQTFDEQRGFKTYVRRRAFAFEVAPSWVQGNTQLEEQLVRLQQNLQAEDFLERWDTITTDYRTLIGQYQATYTEAHRQRGEAVQRTIRQVETHPAWSKIEPAKREALLRPLNALACAGSGTLAGEEVRCGQCQASFGDLRHALELIEPRQVAIERQLDEIPLPGGVRVEGYEDRRTLRSLEDVDAMARKLKDTARQAAAQGKALNVTLKVEVTNGA
;
A
#
# COMPACT_ATOMS: atom_id res chain seq x y z
N MET A 1 -20.90 -90.27 78.49
CA MET A 1 -21.01 -90.05 77.03
C MET A 1 -22.31 -90.68 76.55
N PRO A 2 -23.36 -89.89 76.36
CA PRO A 2 -24.37 -90.18 75.35
C PRO A 2 -24.33 -89.11 74.26
N GLU A 3 -24.38 -89.61 73.04
CA GLU A 3 -24.29 -88.91 71.75
C GLU A 3 -25.44 -87.91 71.58
N TYR A 4 -25.09 -86.66 71.26
CA TYR A 4 -26.03 -85.66 70.78
C TYR A 4 -26.42 -86.04 69.34
N GLN A 5 -27.47 -86.86 69.20
CA GLN A 5 -28.08 -87.13 67.90
C GLN A 5 -28.72 -85.84 67.37
N SER A 6 -28.25 -85.41 66.19
CA SER A 6 -28.77 -84.31 65.40
C SER A 6 -30.19 -84.60 64.94
N GLY A 7 -31.16 -84.24 65.78
CA GLY A 7 -32.57 -84.23 65.38
C GLY A 7 -32.79 -83.21 64.27
N ARG A 8 -33.15 -83.67 63.07
CA ARG A 8 -33.77 -82.82 62.04
C ARG A 8 -34.94 -82.08 62.68
N ALA A 9 -34.97 -80.76 62.50
CA ALA A 9 -36.08 -79.94 62.95
C ALA A 9 -37.39 -80.48 62.35
N SER A 10 -38.49 -80.46 63.12
CA SER A 10 -39.78 -80.87 62.58
C SER A 10 -40.16 -79.95 61.41
N PRO A 11 -40.93 -80.43 60.42
CA PRO A 11 -41.40 -79.59 59.31
C PRO A 11 -42.09 -78.30 59.78
N GLU A 12 -42.76 -78.34 60.94
CA GLU A 12 -43.36 -77.18 61.59
C GLU A 12 -42.31 -76.19 62.14
N ALA A 13 -41.21 -76.69 62.71
CA ALA A 13 -40.12 -75.87 63.22
C ALA A 13 -39.33 -75.20 62.08
N GLU A 14 -39.10 -75.91 60.97
CA GLU A 14 -38.48 -75.32 59.77
C GLU A 14 -39.36 -74.25 59.13
N ALA A 15 -40.67 -74.52 58.98
CA ALA A 15 -41.63 -73.54 58.46
C ALA A 15 -41.77 -72.31 59.38
N TYR A 16 -41.67 -72.48 60.71
CA TYR A 16 -41.66 -71.37 61.67
C TYR A 16 -40.39 -70.54 61.55
N LEU A 17 -39.21 -71.18 61.44
CA LEU A 17 -37.94 -70.49 61.25
C LEU A 17 -37.92 -69.70 59.94
N GLU A 18 -38.38 -70.28 58.82
CA GLU A 18 -38.46 -69.60 57.53
C GLU A 18 -39.39 -68.38 57.59
N ARG A 19 -40.53 -68.49 58.27
CA ARG A 19 -41.44 -67.35 58.50
C ARG A 19 -40.78 -66.24 59.31
N LYS A 20 -40.00 -66.59 60.33
CA LYS A 20 -39.29 -65.60 61.16
C LYS A 20 -38.13 -64.94 60.42
N LEU A 21 -37.40 -65.67 59.58
CA LEU A 21 -36.37 -65.10 58.70
C LEU A 21 -36.98 -64.16 57.67
N ARG A 22 -38.10 -64.54 57.04
CA ARG A 22 -38.84 -63.67 56.12
C ARG A 22 -39.35 -62.40 56.80
N GLN A 23 -39.94 -62.54 57.99
CA GLN A 23 -40.38 -61.40 58.80
C GLN A 23 -39.21 -60.49 59.19
N ALA A 24 -38.05 -61.05 59.57
CA ALA A 24 -36.86 -60.28 59.89
C ALA A 24 -36.33 -59.53 58.66
N GLU A 25 -36.32 -60.16 57.49
CA GLU A 25 -35.89 -59.53 56.24
C GLU A 25 -36.88 -58.45 55.78
N GLU A 26 -38.19 -58.65 55.92
CA GLU A 26 -39.23 -57.64 55.65
C GLU A 26 -39.09 -56.42 56.57
N LEU A 27 -38.88 -56.66 57.87
CA LEU A 27 -38.62 -55.58 58.84
C LEU A 27 -37.32 -54.83 58.50
N LYS A 28 -36.28 -55.53 58.05
CA LYS A 28 -35.00 -54.92 57.68
C LYS A 28 -35.07 -54.11 56.38
N THR A 29 -35.74 -54.65 55.38
CA THR A 29 -35.80 -54.06 54.02
C THR A 29 -36.87 -52.98 53.89
N THR A 30 -37.95 -53.07 54.64
CA THR A 30 -39.12 -52.19 54.48
C THR A 30 -39.51 -51.52 55.80
N GLY A 31 -39.71 -52.30 56.87
CA GLY A 31 -40.25 -51.78 58.14
C GLY A 31 -39.36 -50.73 58.82
N LEU A 32 -38.06 -50.99 58.92
CA LEU A 32 -37.08 -50.08 59.50
C LEU A 32 -36.90 -48.80 58.66
N PRO A 33 -36.68 -48.88 57.33
CA PRO A 33 -36.63 -47.68 56.48
C PRO A 33 -37.88 -46.80 56.58
N GLU A 34 -39.08 -47.38 56.54
CA GLU A 34 -40.32 -46.60 56.69
C GLU A 34 -40.44 -45.94 58.07
N LEU A 35 -40.06 -46.65 59.13
CA LEU A 35 -40.08 -46.11 60.49
C LEU A 35 -39.09 -44.94 60.62
N LEU A 36 -37.88 -45.08 60.08
CA LEU A 36 -36.87 -44.01 60.06
C LEU A 36 -37.37 -42.81 59.26
N GLN A 37 -37.94 -43.03 58.08
CA GLN A 37 -38.50 -41.96 57.25
C GLN A 37 -39.62 -41.21 57.98
N LYS A 38 -40.60 -41.92 58.55
CA LYS A 38 -41.70 -41.32 59.33
C LYS A 38 -41.20 -40.54 60.55
N THR A 39 -40.11 -41.01 61.17
CA THR A 39 -39.49 -40.33 62.32
C THR A 39 -38.81 -39.03 61.88
N LEU A 40 -38.11 -39.03 60.75
CA LEU A 40 -37.50 -37.83 60.18
C LEU A 40 -38.56 -36.81 59.75
N GLU A 41 -39.69 -37.25 59.20
CA GLU A 41 -40.80 -36.39 58.76
C GLU A 41 -41.54 -35.71 59.93
N ARG A 42 -41.44 -36.22 61.15
CA ARG A 42 -42.01 -35.66 62.38
C ARG A 42 -40.97 -35.12 63.35
N GLY A 43 -39.72 -35.03 62.89
CA GLY A 43 -38.58 -34.61 63.69
C GLY A 43 -38.44 -33.10 63.84
N ILE A 44 -37.25 -32.67 64.24
CA ILE A 44 -36.88 -31.26 64.37
C ILE A 44 -35.75 -30.98 63.38
N LEU A 45 -35.97 -30.02 62.48
CA LEU A 45 -34.95 -29.51 61.58
C LEU A 45 -34.28 -28.29 62.21
N PHE A 46 -32.94 -28.27 62.17
CA PHE A 46 -32.16 -27.08 62.48
C PHE A 46 -31.65 -26.47 61.17
N TYR A 47 -32.14 -25.29 60.81
CA TYR A 47 -31.73 -24.56 59.62
C TYR A 47 -31.24 -23.17 60.01
N ARG A 48 -29.96 -22.86 59.70
CA ARG A 48 -29.31 -21.59 60.10
C ARG A 48 -29.49 -21.24 61.58
N GLY A 49 -29.42 -22.23 62.45
CA GLY A 49 -29.62 -22.08 63.90
C GLY A 49 -31.07 -21.92 64.35
N GLN A 50 -32.04 -21.88 63.42
CA GLN A 50 -33.47 -21.86 63.74
C GLN A 50 -34.03 -23.27 63.84
N ARG A 51 -34.90 -23.48 64.83
CA ARG A 51 -35.58 -24.75 65.09
C ARG A 51 -36.93 -24.77 64.38
N VAL A 52 -37.12 -25.75 63.49
CA VAL A 52 -38.38 -25.97 62.77
C VAL A 52 -38.89 -27.36 63.12
N THR A 53 -40.07 -27.43 63.75
CA THR A 53 -40.74 -28.70 64.04
C THR A 53 -41.48 -29.18 62.78
N LEU A 54 -41.26 -30.43 62.38
CA LEU A 54 -41.93 -31.03 61.23
C LEU A 54 -43.20 -31.74 61.68
N ASP A 55 -44.30 -31.55 60.95
CA ASP A 55 -45.64 -32.05 61.32
C ASP A 55 -46.01 -33.38 60.64
N GLY A 56 -45.08 -33.97 59.89
CA GLY A 56 -45.30 -35.21 59.13
C GLY A 56 -46.19 -35.07 57.90
N ARG A 57 -46.54 -33.85 57.46
CA ARG A 57 -47.37 -33.63 56.26
C ARG A 57 -46.57 -33.63 54.95
N ARG A 58 -45.29 -33.22 55.03
CA ARG A 58 -44.36 -33.19 53.90
C ARG A 58 -43.36 -34.33 54.02
N THR A 59 -42.95 -34.88 52.89
CA THR A 59 -41.92 -35.92 52.88
C THR A 59 -40.56 -35.34 53.26
N PHE A 60 -39.65 -36.18 53.80
CA PHE A 60 -38.29 -35.73 54.12
C PHE A 60 -37.59 -35.11 52.91
N ARG A 61 -37.82 -35.66 51.71
CA ARG A 61 -37.25 -35.17 50.45
C ARG A 61 -37.77 -33.78 50.08
N GLU A 62 -39.07 -33.52 50.26
CA GLU A 62 -39.65 -32.19 50.03
C GLU A 62 -39.03 -31.15 50.95
N VAL A 63 -39.00 -31.44 52.26
CA VAL A 63 -38.42 -30.53 53.27
C VAL A 63 -36.94 -30.27 52.97
N PHE A 64 -36.18 -31.31 52.65
CA PHE A 64 -34.76 -31.15 52.29
C PHE A 64 -34.58 -30.30 51.04
N ASN A 65 -35.31 -30.58 49.96
CA ASN A 65 -35.18 -29.86 48.69
C ASN A 65 -35.58 -28.38 48.82
N GLU A 66 -36.62 -28.06 49.59
CA GLU A 66 -37.08 -26.68 49.82
C GLU A 66 -36.03 -25.85 50.56
N ASN A 67 -35.48 -26.40 51.66
CA ASN A 67 -34.45 -25.72 52.45
C ASN A 67 -33.12 -25.63 51.69
N MET A 68 -32.76 -26.68 50.95
CA MET A 68 -31.55 -26.71 50.15
C MET A 68 -31.65 -25.75 48.96
N LYS A 69 -32.82 -25.62 48.33
CA LYS A 69 -33.07 -24.61 47.30
C LYS A 69 -32.90 -23.21 47.85
N THR A 70 -33.53 -22.90 48.99
CA THR A 70 -33.37 -21.58 49.64
C THR A 70 -31.91 -21.29 49.97
N LEU A 71 -31.17 -22.29 50.47
CA LEU A 71 -29.75 -22.15 50.75
C LEU A 71 -28.93 -21.92 49.47
N ALA A 72 -29.24 -22.64 48.40
CA ALA A 72 -28.57 -22.51 47.11
C ALA A 72 -28.82 -21.14 46.47
N ASP A 73 -30.06 -20.65 46.50
CA ASP A 73 -30.45 -19.34 45.97
C ASP A 73 -29.72 -18.20 46.71
N ASP A 74 -29.57 -18.32 48.03
CA ASP A 74 -28.85 -17.35 48.86
C ASP A 74 -27.33 -17.40 48.69
N LEU A 75 -26.75 -18.59 48.53
CA LEU A 75 -25.30 -18.76 48.41
C LEU A 75 -24.82 -18.48 46.99
N PHE A 76 -25.56 -18.91 45.97
CA PHE A 76 -25.15 -18.88 44.58
C PHE A 76 -25.97 -17.88 43.77
N THR A 77 -25.97 -16.62 44.22
CA THR A 77 -26.76 -15.52 43.63
C THR A 77 -26.44 -15.23 42.15
N ALA A 78 -25.34 -15.76 41.61
CA ALA A 78 -24.90 -15.63 40.22
C ALA A 78 -24.99 -16.94 39.41
N PHE A 79 -25.62 -18.00 39.95
CA PHE A 79 -25.76 -19.29 39.26
C PHE A 79 -26.54 -19.17 37.95
N GLU A 80 -27.63 -18.40 37.94
CA GLU A 80 -28.52 -18.20 36.79
C GLU A 80 -27.82 -17.66 35.53
N LEU A 81 -26.67 -17.00 35.68
CA LEU A 81 -25.88 -16.51 34.55
C LEU A 81 -25.30 -17.65 33.68
N ALA A 82 -25.19 -18.85 34.25
CA ALA A 82 -24.57 -20.03 33.66
C ALA A 82 -25.39 -21.31 33.89
N ALA A 83 -26.69 -21.19 34.19
CA ALA A 83 -27.58 -22.31 34.52
C ALA A 83 -27.96 -23.14 33.28
N VAL A 84 -26.96 -23.66 32.57
CA VAL A 84 -27.13 -24.52 31.39
C VAL A 84 -26.29 -25.77 31.55
N LYS A 85 -26.86 -26.91 31.15
CA LYS A 85 -26.19 -28.20 31.23
C LYS A 85 -25.37 -28.47 29.98
N ILE A 86 -24.09 -28.78 30.16
CA ILE A 86 -23.24 -29.28 29.06
C ILE A 86 -23.44 -30.78 28.93
N GLU A 87 -24.07 -31.20 27.83
CA GLU A 87 -24.36 -32.61 27.55
C GLU A 87 -23.10 -33.42 27.18
N ARG A 88 -22.14 -32.78 26.49
CA ARG A 88 -20.97 -33.42 25.90
C ARG A 88 -19.76 -32.52 26.01
N ASP A 89 -18.64 -33.03 26.54
CA ASP A 89 -17.42 -32.24 26.75
C ASP A 89 -16.83 -31.78 25.40
N GLU A 90 -17.04 -32.56 24.33
CA GLU A 90 -16.56 -32.24 22.98
C GLU A 90 -17.15 -30.92 22.46
N HIS A 91 -18.31 -30.50 22.95
CA HIS A 91 -18.93 -29.23 22.54
C HIS A 91 -18.09 -28.00 22.92
N ILE A 92 -17.28 -28.09 23.99
CA ILE A 92 -16.48 -26.97 24.53
C ILE A 92 -15.49 -26.43 23.48
N GLY A 93 -14.84 -27.32 22.74
CA GLY A 93 -13.82 -26.96 21.76
C GLY A 93 -14.35 -26.56 20.39
N THR A 94 -15.65 -26.74 20.11
CA THR A 94 -16.20 -26.59 18.75
C THR A 94 -16.07 -25.18 18.18
N ILE A 95 -16.04 -24.14 19.02
CA ILE A 95 -15.83 -22.75 18.59
C ILE A 95 -14.39 -22.48 18.10
N LEU A 96 -13.40 -23.28 18.51
CA LEU A 96 -12.00 -23.02 18.19
C LEU A 96 -11.72 -23.13 16.67
N PRO A 97 -12.10 -24.22 15.98
CA PRO A 97 -11.98 -24.31 14.52
C PRO A 97 -13.15 -23.67 13.75
N TRP A 98 -14.16 -23.11 14.44
CA TRP A 98 -15.38 -22.61 13.79
C TRP A 98 -15.11 -21.41 12.88
N GLN A 99 -15.67 -21.44 11.67
CA GLN A 99 -15.53 -20.39 10.63
C GLN A 99 -16.90 -19.83 10.21
N GLY A 100 -17.89 -19.89 11.12
CA GLY A 100 -19.29 -19.58 10.81
C GLY A 100 -20.16 -20.82 10.62
N GLY A 101 -21.48 -20.63 10.66
CA GLY A 101 -22.46 -21.70 10.59
C GLY A 101 -22.90 -22.22 11.96
N GLN A 102 -23.62 -23.35 11.98
CA GLN A 102 -24.30 -23.83 13.17
C GLN A 102 -23.33 -24.36 14.23
N LEU A 103 -23.47 -23.86 15.46
CA LEU A 103 -22.80 -24.36 16.65
C LEU A 103 -23.77 -25.20 17.50
N PRO A 104 -23.26 -26.02 18.44
CA PRO A 104 -24.11 -26.68 19.44
C PRO A 104 -25.00 -25.68 20.19
N ALA A 105 -26.22 -26.09 20.57
CA ALA A 105 -27.24 -25.20 21.14
C ALA A 105 -26.77 -24.39 22.37
N ILE A 106 -25.87 -24.97 23.18
CA ILE A 106 -25.24 -24.35 24.34
C ILE A 106 -24.65 -22.95 24.07
N TYR A 107 -24.10 -22.70 22.87
CA TYR A 107 -23.55 -21.40 22.50
C TYR A 107 -24.64 -20.34 22.34
N ALA A 108 -25.81 -20.73 21.82
CA ALA A 108 -26.97 -19.85 21.69
C ALA A 108 -27.67 -19.67 23.05
N ASP A 109 -27.81 -20.73 23.84
CA ASP A 109 -28.43 -20.70 25.17
C ASP A 109 -27.71 -19.73 26.11
N LEU A 110 -26.37 -19.73 26.06
CA LEU A 110 -25.51 -18.80 26.80
C LEU A 110 -25.30 -17.46 26.09
N ARG A 111 -25.93 -17.25 24.93
CA ARG A 111 -25.86 -16.03 24.10
C ARG A 111 -24.43 -15.63 23.72
N LEU A 112 -23.54 -16.61 23.53
CA LEU A 112 -22.11 -16.44 23.22
C LEU A 112 -21.87 -16.07 21.76
N VAL A 113 -22.81 -16.43 20.88
CA VAL A 113 -22.80 -16.11 19.46
C VAL A 113 -24.17 -15.58 19.06
N ASP A 114 -24.22 -14.56 18.21
CA ASP A 114 -25.48 -14.02 17.66
C ASP A 114 -25.91 -14.69 16.34
N ASN A 115 -27.07 -14.30 15.84
CA ASN A 115 -27.64 -14.79 14.58
C ASN A 115 -26.85 -14.39 13.32
N GLN A 116 -25.85 -13.51 13.46
CA GLN A 116 -24.96 -13.05 12.38
C GLN A 116 -23.57 -13.72 12.47
N ASN A 117 -23.46 -14.78 13.28
CA ASN A 117 -22.21 -15.49 13.57
C ASN A 117 -21.14 -14.60 14.24
N ARG A 118 -21.54 -13.59 15.03
CA ARG A 118 -20.60 -12.75 15.79
C ARG A 118 -20.45 -13.27 17.21
N ILE A 119 -19.21 -13.31 17.69
CA ILE A 119 -18.89 -13.67 19.07
C ILE A 119 -19.20 -12.49 20.00
N ARG A 120 -19.91 -12.79 21.08
CA ARG A 120 -20.33 -11.84 22.13
C ARG A 120 -19.51 -12.04 23.39
N ILE A 121 -18.57 -11.13 23.61
CA ILE A 121 -17.71 -11.14 24.80
C ILE A 121 -18.37 -10.48 26.01
N GLU A 122 -19.46 -9.74 25.78
CA GLU A 122 -20.30 -9.12 26.79
C GLU A 122 -21.44 -10.03 27.26
N ALA A 123 -21.49 -11.28 26.78
CA ALA A 123 -22.44 -12.26 27.29
C ALA A 123 -22.14 -12.56 28.78
N PRO A 124 -23.15 -12.91 29.60
CA PRO A 124 -22.96 -12.99 31.05
C PRO A 124 -21.77 -13.85 31.50
N VAL A 125 -21.59 -15.03 30.91
CA VAL A 125 -20.47 -15.94 31.24
C VAL A 125 -19.13 -15.33 30.83
N THR A 126 -18.99 -14.90 29.57
CA THR A 126 -17.71 -14.38 29.04
C THR A 126 -17.32 -13.05 29.70
N ALA A 127 -18.28 -12.18 29.97
CA ALA A 127 -18.05 -10.90 30.65
C ALA A 127 -17.49 -11.11 32.07
N ARG A 128 -18.07 -12.04 32.84
CA ARG A 128 -17.61 -12.34 34.21
C ARG A 128 -16.24 -13.00 34.23
N ILE A 129 -15.98 -13.94 33.31
CA ILE A 129 -14.65 -14.56 33.19
C ILE A 129 -13.60 -13.50 32.85
N LEU A 130 -13.91 -12.61 31.91
CA LEU A 130 -13.01 -11.54 31.49
C LEU A 130 -12.77 -10.50 32.60
N GLU A 131 -13.81 -10.12 33.34
CA GLU A 131 -13.73 -9.28 34.54
C GLU A 131 -12.82 -9.91 35.60
N ALA A 132 -13.00 -11.21 35.87
CA ALA A 132 -12.18 -11.93 36.83
C ALA A 132 -10.70 -12.02 36.40
N LEU A 133 -10.43 -12.21 35.10
CA LEU A 133 -9.08 -12.13 34.55
C LEU A 133 -8.48 -10.72 34.67
N ARG A 134 -9.26 -9.66 34.41
CA ARG A 134 -8.84 -8.26 34.60
C ARG A 134 -8.44 -7.97 36.04
N HIS A 135 -9.21 -8.42 37.03
CA HIS A 135 -8.85 -8.29 38.44
C HIS A 135 -7.61 -9.09 38.86
N ARG A 136 -7.24 -10.12 38.09
CA ARG A 136 -6.08 -10.98 38.33
C ARG A 136 -4.85 -10.61 37.51
N ALA A 137 -4.96 -9.65 36.58
CA ALA A 137 -3.89 -9.33 35.63
C ALA A 137 -2.54 -8.97 36.31
N GLN A 138 -2.60 -8.33 37.48
CA GLN A 138 -1.41 -7.94 38.26
C GLN A 138 -1.03 -8.95 39.36
N ARG A 139 -1.80 -10.05 39.50
CA ARG A 139 -1.55 -11.09 40.49
C ARG A 139 -0.56 -12.13 39.96
N PRO A 140 -0.02 -13.01 40.82
CA PRO A 140 0.87 -14.07 40.37
C PRO A 140 0.25 -14.94 39.25
N PRO A 141 1.07 -15.50 38.34
CA PRO A 141 0.59 -16.30 37.21
C PRO A 141 -0.30 -17.51 37.58
N GLU A 142 -0.10 -18.08 38.76
CA GLU A 142 -0.87 -19.20 39.31
C GLU A 142 -2.35 -18.89 39.49
N ASP A 143 -2.71 -17.63 39.79
CA ASP A 143 -4.10 -17.17 39.94
C ASP A 143 -4.86 -17.16 38.61
N ARG A 144 -4.14 -17.26 37.49
CA ARG A 144 -4.67 -17.20 36.12
C ARG A 144 -4.66 -18.57 35.42
N THR A 145 -4.41 -19.64 36.16
CA THR A 145 -4.49 -21.00 35.65
C THR A 145 -5.93 -21.44 35.45
N GLY A 146 -6.18 -22.39 34.54
CA GLY A 146 -7.51 -22.96 34.36
C GLY A 146 -8.10 -23.50 35.67
N LYS A 147 -7.25 -24.11 36.52
CA LYS A 147 -7.65 -24.55 37.86
C LYS A 147 -8.09 -23.40 38.77
N ALA A 148 -7.29 -22.34 38.87
CA ALA A 148 -7.64 -21.20 39.72
C ALA A 148 -8.92 -20.50 39.26
N LEU A 149 -9.15 -20.45 37.93
CA LEU A 149 -10.38 -19.89 37.37
C LEU A 149 -11.59 -20.77 37.68
N THR A 150 -11.51 -22.09 37.53
CA THR A 150 -12.62 -23.00 37.88
C THR A 150 -12.90 -22.97 39.37
N ASP A 151 -11.87 -23.05 40.23
CA ASP A 151 -12.03 -23.01 41.69
C ASP A 151 -12.77 -21.73 42.13
N HIS A 152 -12.56 -20.60 41.45
CA HIS A 152 -13.27 -19.35 41.70
C HIS A 152 -14.75 -19.38 41.29
N PHE A 153 -15.06 -19.89 40.09
CA PHE A 153 -16.43 -19.90 39.56
C PHE A 153 -17.27 -21.07 40.09
N GLU A 154 -16.65 -22.10 40.65
CA GLU A 154 -17.34 -23.15 41.41
C GLU A 154 -17.76 -22.67 42.81
N ALA A 155 -17.05 -21.69 43.38
CA ALA A 155 -17.36 -21.14 44.69
C ALA A 155 -18.55 -20.15 44.65
N PRO A 156 -19.21 -19.90 45.80
CA PRO A 156 -20.13 -18.77 45.95
C PRO A 156 -19.50 -17.44 45.51
N PRO A 157 -20.22 -16.55 44.79
CA PRO A 157 -21.65 -16.60 44.51
C PRO A 157 -22.03 -17.33 43.20
N PHE A 158 -21.11 -18.03 42.55
CA PHE A 158 -21.31 -18.54 41.19
C PHE A 158 -21.86 -19.98 41.15
N GLY A 159 -21.13 -20.95 41.72
CA GLY A 159 -21.57 -22.36 41.70
C GLY A 159 -21.63 -22.99 40.31
N TRP A 160 -20.83 -22.48 39.35
CA TRP A 160 -20.89 -22.91 37.96
C TRP A 160 -20.19 -24.25 37.73
N ASP A 161 -20.66 -25.00 36.73
CA ASP A 161 -19.95 -26.18 36.23
C ASP A 161 -18.60 -25.73 35.60
N PRO A 162 -17.45 -26.32 35.98
CA PRO A 162 -16.13 -25.96 35.42
C PRO A 162 -16.07 -26.04 33.89
N ARG A 163 -16.90 -26.88 33.26
CA ARG A 163 -17.02 -26.97 31.80
C ARG A 163 -17.57 -25.68 31.18
N ILE A 164 -18.40 -24.92 31.90
CA ILE A 164 -18.88 -23.60 31.44
C ILE A 164 -17.73 -22.58 31.43
N VAL A 165 -16.84 -22.64 32.42
CA VAL A 165 -15.64 -21.78 32.47
C VAL A 165 -14.73 -22.09 31.28
N ARG A 166 -14.49 -23.38 30.99
CA ARG A 166 -13.73 -23.82 29.81
C ARG A 166 -14.36 -23.32 28.50
N LEU A 167 -15.69 -23.43 28.38
CA LEU A 167 -16.44 -22.94 27.21
C LEU A 167 -16.30 -21.42 27.04
N GLY A 168 -16.45 -20.65 28.12
CA GLY A 168 -16.28 -19.20 28.10
C GLY A 168 -14.87 -18.78 27.70
N LEU A 169 -13.85 -19.47 28.23
CA LEU A 169 -12.45 -19.26 27.82
C LEU A 169 -12.21 -19.63 26.36
N ALA A 170 -12.84 -20.68 25.84
CA ALA A 170 -12.78 -21.03 24.42
C ALA A 170 -13.29 -19.91 23.52
N VAL A 171 -14.41 -19.30 23.90
CA VAL A 171 -15.03 -18.18 23.18
C VAL A 171 -14.16 -16.92 23.24
N LEU A 172 -13.65 -16.58 24.43
CA LEU A 172 -12.74 -15.44 24.61
C LEU A 172 -11.44 -15.61 23.81
N PHE A 173 -10.90 -16.82 23.78
CA PHE A 173 -9.70 -17.14 22.99
C PHE A 173 -9.99 -17.06 21.49
N LYS A 174 -11.12 -17.62 21.02
CA LYS A 174 -11.54 -17.53 19.62
C LYS A 174 -11.71 -16.09 19.15
N ASN A 175 -12.25 -15.21 20.00
CA ASN A 175 -12.37 -13.78 19.70
C ASN A 175 -11.06 -12.99 19.91
N GLY A 176 -10.03 -13.56 20.52
CA GLY A 176 -8.73 -12.91 20.71
C GLY A 176 -8.68 -11.94 21.88
N SER A 177 -9.63 -12.05 22.81
CA SER A 177 -9.66 -11.29 24.06
C SER A 177 -8.66 -11.81 25.08
N ILE A 178 -8.24 -13.07 24.93
CA ILE A 178 -7.23 -13.71 25.77
C ILE A 178 -6.19 -14.45 24.94
N ALA A 179 -5.02 -14.66 25.54
CA ALA A 179 -3.97 -15.55 25.06
C ALA A 179 -3.79 -16.71 26.06
N VAL A 180 -3.18 -17.80 25.60
CA VAL A 180 -3.01 -19.03 26.38
C VAL A 180 -1.54 -19.40 26.43
N HIS A 181 -1.02 -19.62 27.63
CA HIS A 181 0.29 -20.21 27.85
C HIS A 181 0.15 -21.66 28.30
N LEU A 182 0.78 -22.59 27.59
CA LEU A 182 0.80 -24.00 27.93
C LEU A 182 2.14 -24.63 27.60
N ASP A 183 2.71 -25.34 28.57
CA ASP A 183 3.92 -26.15 28.42
C ASP A 183 5.11 -25.38 27.80
N GLY A 184 5.29 -24.12 28.24
CA GLY A 184 6.38 -23.24 27.80
C GLY A 184 6.11 -22.48 26.50
N GLN A 185 4.93 -22.64 25.90
CA GLN A 185 4.56 -21.98 24.64
C GLN A 185 3.37 -21.03 24.84
N ASP A 186 3.45 -19.85 24.22
CA ASP A 186 2.33 -18.91 24.12
C ASP A 186 1.55 -19.11 22.82
N TYR A 187 0.22 -19.08 22.93
CA TYR A 187 -0.73 -19.14 21.83
C TYR A 187 -1.66 -17.93 21.91
N ASP A 188 -1.75 -17.18 20.82
CA ASP A 188 -2.58 -15.98 20.72
C ASP A 188 -3.73 -16.12 19.69
N SER A 189 -3.81 -17.28 19.04
CA SER A 189 -4.81 -17.61 18.03
C SER A 189 -5.19 -19.09 18.04
N PRO A 190 -6.48 -19.42 17.89
CA PRO A 190 -6.94 -20.80 17.71
C PRO A 190 -6.59 -21.37 16.33
N ALA A 191 -6.04 -20.58 15.41
CA ALA A 191 -5.56 -21.06 14.12
C ALA A 191 -4.43 -22.10 14.27
N ASN A 192 -3.69 -22.08 15.39
CA ASN A 192 -2.76 -23.13 15.75
C ASN A 192 -3.50 -24.26 16.49
N PRO A 193 -3.69 -25.46 15.88
CA PRO A 193 -4.43 -26.55 16.51
C PRO A 193 -3.80 -27.06 17.81
N ALA A 194 -2.49 -26.86 18.01
CA ALA A 194 -1.82 -27.24 19.24
C ALA A 194 -2.34 -26.46 20.46
N SER A 195 -2.89 -25.26 20.25
CA SER A 195 -3.50 -24.45 21.32
C SER A 195 -4.80 -25.06 21.85
N HIS A 196 -5.51 -25.88 21.06
CA HIS A 196 -6.85 -26.35 21.42
C HIS A 196 -6.84 -27.22 22.68
N ARG A 197 -5.78 -28.03 22.85
CA ARG A 197 -5.58 -28.92 24.01
C ARG A 197 -5.64 -28.15 25.34
N ALA A 198 -5.22 -26.89 25.35
CA ALA A 198 -5.23 -26.07 26.56
C ALA A 198 -6.65 -25.82 27.10
N ILE A 199 -7.67 -26.03 26.26
CA ILE A 199 -9.07 -25.87 26.60
C ILE A 199 -9.80 -27.23 26.57
N THR A 200 -9.48 -28.10 25.62
CA THR A 200 -10.20 -29.35 25.38
C THR A 200 -9.71 -30.53 26.22
N ASP A 201 -8.46 -30.54 26.68
CA ASP A 201 -7.94 -31.57 27.59
C ASP A 201 -7.97 -31.08 29.04
N THR A 202 -8.65 -31.82 29.93
CA THR A 202 -8.84 -31.42 31.32
C THR A 202 -7.51 -31.28 32.08
N ARG A 203 -6.53 -32.15 31.83
CA ARG A 203 -5.24 -32.12 32.54
C ARG A 203 -4.35 -30.98 32.05
N ALA A 204 -4.42 -30.63 30.77
CA ALA A 204 -3.73 -29.50 30.18
C ALA A 204 -4.40 -28.19 30.61
N PHE A 205 -5.73 -28.15 30.63
CA PHE A 205 -6.49 -26.98 31.04
C PHE A 205 -6.15 -26.52 32.46
N THR A 206 -6.07 -27.44 33.42
CA THR A 206 -5.79 -27.08 34.82
C THR A 206 -4.46 -26.35 34.99
N ARG A 207 -3.45 -26.67 34.17
CA ARG A 207 -2.12 -26.03 34.18
C ARG A 207 -1.94 -24.92 33.15
N ALA A 208 -2.83 -24.83 32.16
CA ALA A 208 -2.82 -23.75 31.18
C ALA A 208 -3.07 -22.42 31.88
N ARG A 209 -2.31 -21.38 31.50
CA ARG A 209 -2.47 -20.03 32.01
C ARG A 209 -3.14 -19.16 30.97
N PHE A 210 -4.13 -18.39 31.39
CA PHE A 210 -4.92 -17.52 30.52
C PHE A 210 -4.60 -16.06 30.82
N GLU A 211 -4.22 -15.32 29.80
CA GLU A 211 -3.75 -13.95 29.91
C GLU A 211 -4.64 -13.02 29.10
N LEU A 212 -4.81 -11.78 29.54
CA LEU A 212 -5.47 -10.78 28.73
C LEU A 212 -4.64 -10.51 27.48
N ALA A 213 -5.28 -10.63 26.32
CA ALA A 213 -4.70 -10.18 25.07
C ALA A 213 -5.14 -8.74 24.79
N GLN A 214 -4.53 -8.13 23.77
CA GLN A 214 -4.99 -6.84 23.28
C GLN A 214 -6.32 -7.05 22.56
N GLU A 215 -7.40 -6.59 23.18
CA GLU A 215 -8.76 -6.77 22.70
C GLU A 215 -9.04 -5.86 21.49
N VAL A 216 -9.64 -6.41 20.44
CA VAL A 216 -10.22 -5.61 19.35
C VAL A 216 -11.71 -5.46 19.64
N SER A 217 -12.12 -4.23 19.96
CA SER A 217 -13.51 -3.94 20.30
C SER A 217 -14.45 -4.33 19.15
N PRO A 218 -15.73 -4.66 19.42
CA PRO A 218 -16.71 -4.89 18.35
C PRO A 218 -16.77 -3.73 17.35
N GLN A 219 -16.68 -2.49 17.84
CA GLN A 219 -16.68 -1.28 17.01
C GLN A 219 -15.46 -1.21 16.09
N ASP A 220 -14.27 -1.54 16.61
CA ASP A 220 -13.03 -1.58 15.83
C ASP A 220 -13.04 -2.71 14.80
N ARG A 221 -13.62 -3.87 15.12
CA ARG A 221 -13.81 -4.96 14.16
C ARG A 221 -14.71 -4.55 13.00
N ASP A 222 -15.87 -3.96 13.31
CA ASP A 222 -16.79 -3.43 12.29
C ASP A 222 -16.12 -2.34 11.45
N ARG A 223 -15.33 -1.46 12.08
CA ARG A 223 -14.56 -0.43 11.38
C ARG A 223 -13.50 -1.03 10.47
N ALA A 224 -12.75 -2.03 10.94
CA ALA A 224 -11.71 -2.69 10.15
C ALA A 224 -12.31 -3.40 8.93
N SER A 225 -13.40 -4.13 9.11
CA SER A 225 -14.11 -4.81 8.00
C SER A 225 -14.61 -3.81 6.95
N ARG A 226 -15.21 -2.69 7.38
CA ARG A 226 -15.62 -1.61 6.45
C ARG A 226 -14.44 -0.99 5.71
N LEU A 227 -13.36 -0.67 6.41
CA LEU A 227 -12.17 -0.04 5.81
C LEU A 227 -11.45 -0.98 4.84
N LEU A 228 -11.42 -2.29 5.08
CA LEU A 228 -10.91 -3.27 4.12
C LEU A 228 -11.66 -3.18 2.79
N THR A 229 -12.99 -3.05 2.85
CA THR A 229 -13.83 -2.93 1.66
C THR A 229 -13.65 -1.57 0.99
N GLN A 230 -13.62 -0.48 1.76
CA GLN A 230 -13.49 0.87 1.23
C GLN A 230 -12.12 1.15 0.59
N ILE A 231 -11.03 0.76 1.26
CA ILE A 231 -9.66 1.06 0.85
C ILE A 231 -9.20 0.07 -0.22
N PHE A 232 -9.50 -1.21 -0.04
CA PHE A 232 -8.92 -2.26 -0.87
C PHE A 232 -9.92 -3.02 -1.74
N GLY A 233 -11.23 -2.84 -1.55
CA GLY A 233 -12.26 -3.59 -2.26
C GLY A 233 -12.42 -5.04 -1.78
N VAL A 234 -11.88 -5.39 -0.61
CA VAL A 234 -11.93 -6.77 -0.06
C VAL A 234 -12.90 -6.84 1.12
N ARG A 235 -13.71 -7.90 1.18
CA ARG A 235 -14.63 -8.12 2.31
C ARG A 235 -13.84 -8.64 3.52
N GLY A 236 -13.99 -7.98 4.67
CA GLY A 236 -13.33 -8.40 5.92
C GLY A 236 -14.07 -9.46 6.72
N GLY A 237 -15.35 -9.74 6.44
CA GLY A 237 -16.14 -10.69 7.25
C GLY A 237 -16.55 -10.12 8.61
N ASN A 238 -17.00 -11.00 9.50
CA ASN A 238 -17.51 -10.70 10.85
C ASN A 238 -16.59 -11.24 11.96
N LEU A 239 -15.79 -12.27 11.67
CA LEU A 239 -14.86 -12.87 12.61
C LEU A 239 -13.49 -12.18 12.54
N LEU A 240 -12.78 -12.13 13.67
CA LEU A 240 -11.45 -11.52 13.73
C LEU A 240 -10.45 -12.17 12.75
N GLU A 241 -10.55 -13.49 12.59
CA GLU A 241 -9.72 -14.30 11.69
C GLU A 241 -10.01 -14.04 10.20
N GLU A 242 -11.27 -13.81 9.84
CA GLU A 242 -11.64 -13.42 8.47
C GLU A 242 -11.03 -12.05 8.13
N ILE A 243 -11.15 -11.10 9.05
CA ILE A 243 -10.60 -9.73 8.88
C ILE A 243 -9.07 -9.81 8.76
N GLU A 244 -8.42 -10.56 9.64
CA GLU A 244 -6.96 -10.74 9.62
C GLU A 244 -6.50 -11.40 8.32
N THR A 245 -7.16 -12.48 7.89
CA THR A 245 -6.79 -13.22 6.67
C THR A 245 -6.90 -12.32 5.44
N ALA A 246 -8.04 -11.62 5.29
CA ALA A 246 -8.24 -10.66 4.21
C ALA A 246 -7.19 -9.54 4.24
N LEU A 247 -6.89 -9.02 5.43
CA LEU A 247 -5.89 -7.96 5.63
C LEU A 247 -4.49 -8.42 5.23
N VAL A 248 -4.03 -9.60 5.68
CA VAL A 248 -2.70 -10.12 5.36
C VAL A 248 -2.53 -10.30 3.86
N GLN A 249 -3.51 -10.92 3.21
CA GLN A 249 -3.47 -11.15 1.76
C GLN A 249 -3.38 -9.83 0.99
N VAL A 250 -4.22 -8.86 1.33
CA VAL A 250 -4.27 -7.60 0.58
C VAL A 250 -3.07 -6.69 0.87
N VAL A 251 -2.59 -6.66 2.12
CA VAL A 251 -1.40 -5.89 2.50
C VAL A 251 -0.17 -6.38 1.75
N GLU A 252 0.02 -7.69 1.61
CA GLU A 252 1.19 -8.24 0.91
C GLU A 252 1.19 -7.86 -0.58
N VAL A 253 0.05 -8.00 -1.25
CA VAL A 253 -0.12 -7.61 -2.66
C VAL A 253 0.14 -6.12 -2.85
N ARG A 254 -0.43 -5.28 -1.99
CA ARG A 254 -0.28 -3.82 -2.08
C ARG A 254 1.13 -3.35 -1.72
N ALA A 255 1.79 -3.99 -0.76
CA ALA A 255 3.16 -3.63 -0.37
C ALA A 255 4.14 -3.91 -1.51
N THR A 256 3.99 -5.06 -2.17
CA THR A 256 4.80 -5.43 -3.34
C THR A 256 4.58 -4.42 -4.48
N ALA A 257 3.32 -4.14 -4.82
CA ALA A 257 2.99 -3.18 -5.88
C ALA A 257 3.51 -1.76 -5.57
N ALA A 258 3.36 -1.29 -4.33
CA ALA A 258 3.85 0.02 -3.91
C ALA A 258 5.38 0.13 -4.05
N ARG A 259 6.11 -0.89 -3.60
CA ARG A 259 7.57 -0.93 -3.68
C ARG A 259 8.07 -0.92 -5.13
N GLU A 260 7.52 -1.78 -5.98
CA GLU A 260 7.91 -1.86 -7.39
C GLU A 260 7.67 -0.55 -8.12
N LEU A 261 6.52 0.08 -7.87
CA LEU A 261 6.17 1.35 -8.50
C LEU A 261 7.00 2.51 -7.95
N ARG A 262 7.35 2.49 -6.65
CA ARG A 262 8.25 3.48 -6.03
C ARG A 262 9.61 3.48 -6.70
N ILE A 263 10.22 2.31 -6.88
CA ILE A 263 11.53 2.18 -7.53
C ILE A 263 11.48 2.78 -8.94
N ARG A 264 10.46 2.41 -9.73
CA ARG A 264 10.30 2.98 -11.08
C ARG A 264 10.07 4.50 -11.06
N ALA A 265 9.26 4.99 -10.12
CA ALA A 265 9.00 6.41 -9.95
C ALA A 265 10.27 7.19 -9.60
N GLU A 266 11.14 6.63 -8.75
CA GLU A 266 12.44 7.23 -8.39
C GLU A 266 13.40 7.26 -9.58
N GLU A 267 13.59 6.13 -10.27
CA GLU A 267 14.45 6.03 -11.45
C GLU A 267 14.05 7.02 -12.55
N GLN A 268 12.75 7.26 -12.68
CA GLN A 268 12.18 8.18 -13.66
C GLN A 268 11.94 9.59 -13.11
N GLY A 269 12.26 9.85 -11.84
CA GLY A 269 12.06 11.11 -11.11
C GLY A 269 10.63 11.67 -11.16
N LEU A 270 9.62 10.81 -10.97
CA LEU A 270 8.25 11.24 -10.78
C LEU A 270 8.07 11.84 -9.37
N PRO A 271 7.26 12.89 -9.20
CA PRO A 271 7.04 13.57 -7.91
C PRO A 271 6.09 12.81 -6.98
N VAL A 272 6.12 11.47 -6.98
CA VAL A 272 5.26 10.60 -6.15
C VAL A 272 6.05 9.55 -5.37
N ALA A 273 7.38 9.54 -5.50
CA ALA A 273 8.24 8.60 -4.80
C ALA A 273 8.02 8.62 -3.28
N ASN A 274 7.97 9.82 -2.68
CA ASN A 274 7.72 10.00 -1.24
C ASN A 274 6.34 9.46 -0.82
N ALA A 275 5.30 9.74 -1.60
CA ALA A 275 3.94 9.27 -1.33
C ALA A 275 3.84 7.72 -1.39
N LEU A 276 4.59 7.10 -2.31
CA LEU A 276 4.68 5.63 -2.40
C LEU A 276 5.54 5.03 -1.27
N GLN A 277 6.58 5.74 -0.83
CA GLN A 277 7.36 5.35 0.35
C GLN A 277 6.50 5.36 1.62
N GLU A 278 5.71 6.41 1.85
CA GLU A 278 4.79 6.48 3.00
C GLU A 278 3.80 5.31 3.00
N LEU A 279 3.28 4.93 1.82
CA LEU A 279 2.42 3.77 1.67
C LEU A 279 3.15 2.46 2.00
N GLU A 280 4.36 2.28 1.46
CA GLU A 280 5.20 1.11 1.73
C GLU A 280 5.48 0.97 3.23
N GLU A 281 5.83 2.06 3.92
CA GLU A 281 6.09 2.09 5.35
C GLU A 281 4.84 1.77 6.18
N ALA A 282 3.68 2.33 5.80
CA ALA A 282 2.41 2.04 6.47
C ALA A 282 2.04 0.56 6.35
N LEU A 283 2.16 -0.02 5.16
CA LEU A 283 1.89 -1.44 4.90
C LEU A 283 2.91 -2.35 5.61
N ALA A 284 4.18 -1.97 5.62
CA ALA A 284 5.23 -2.70 6.34
C ALA A 284 5.01 -2.69 7.86
N ALA A 285 4.50 -1.59 8.43
CA ALA A 285 4.16 -1.52 9.85
C ALA A 285 3.08 -2.55 10.22
N ILE A 286 2.06 -2.69 9.38
CA ILE A 286 0.99 -3.69 9.56
C ILE A 286 1.58 -5.10 9.43
N ARG A 287 2.39 -5.36 8.40
CA ARG A 287 2.97 -6.68 8.14
C ARG A 287 3.91 -7.17 9.25
N ARG A 288 4.60 -6.26 9.94
CA ARG A 288 5.51 -6.60 11.05
C ARG A 288 4.80 -7.14 12.29
N GLU A 289 3.51 -6.84 12.46
CA GLU A 289 2.75 -7.35 13.60
C GLU A 289 2.51 -8.85 13.46
N THR A 290 2.99 -9.61 14.43
CA THR A 290 2.82 -11.08 14.48
C THR A 290 1.48 -11.48 15.08
N ASN A 291 1.00 -10.69 16.04
CA ASN A 291 -0.29 -10.90 16.70
C ASN A 291 -1.45 -10.33 15.87
N ARG A 292 -2.51 -11.13 15.69
CA ARG A 292 -3.68 -10.76 14.88
C ARG A 292 -4.38 -9.47 15.33
N SER A 293 -4.60 -9.32 16.64
CA SER A 293 -5.29 -8.16 17.20
C SER A 293 -4.46 -6.90 17.00
N ARG A 294 -3.15 -6.98 17.26
CA ARG A 294 -2.20 -5.89 17.00
C ARG A 294 -2.15 -5.51 15.53
N ARG A 295 -2.14 -6.49 14.63
CA ARG A 295 -2.16 -6.25 13.18
C ARG A 295 -3.39 -5.47 12.75
N ILE A 296 -4.58 -5.84 13.23
CA ILE A 296 -5.83 -5.14 12.93
C ILE A 296 -5.82 -3.72 13.51
N LEU A 297 -5.35 -3.55 14.75
CA LEU A 297 -5.23 -2.23 15.37
C LEU A 297 -4.19 -1.35 14.66
N ALA A 298 -3.07 -1.91 14.21
CA ALA A 298 -2.07 -1.22 13.41
C ALA A 298 -2.67 -0.76 12.07
N PHE A 299 -3.49 -1.61 11.43
CA PHE A 299 -4.24 -1.23 10.23
C PHE A 299 -5.18 -0.04 10.49
N LEU A 300 -5.97 -0.10 11.56
CA LEU A 300 -6.83 1.02 11.95
C LEU A 300 -6.04 2.30 12.23
N GLY A 301 -4.88 2.19 12.86
CA GLY A 301 -3.97 3.32 13.12
C GLY A 301 -3.34 3.91 11.86
N LYS A 302 -3.28 3.16 10.75
CA LYS A 302 -2.76 3.61 9.45
C LYS A 302 -3.86 3.95 8.44
N ALA A 303 -5.14 3.85 8.81
CA ALA A 303 -6.26 4.03 7.92
C ALA A 303 -6.19 5.33 7.10
N GLY A 304 -5.90 6.48 7.73
CA GLY A 304 -5.85 7.76 7.01
C GLY A 304 -4.77 7.83 5.92
N VAL A 305 -3.59 7.25 6.15
CA VAL A 305 -2.55 7.16 5.12
C VAL A 305 -2.99 6.22 4.00
N LEU A 306 -3.56 5.08 4.35
CA LEU A 306 -4.00 4.09 3.37
C LEU A 306 -5.15 4.60 2.49
N GLU A 307 -6.13 5.31 3.08
CA GLU A 307 -7.24 5.93 2.35
C GLU A 307 -6.78 6.92 1.29
N GLN A 308 -5.69 7.65 1.55
CA GLN A 308 -5.14 8.63 0.60
C GLN A 308 -4.21 7.98 -0.43
N ARG A 309 -3.32 7.09 0.03
CA ARG A 309 -2.22 6.59 -0.81
C ARG A 309 -2.60 5.36 -1.64
N VAL A 310 -3.54 4.52 -1.20
CA VAL A 310 -3.98 3.34 -1.99
C VAL A 310 -4.67 3.74 -3.30
N PRO A 311 -5.58 4.74 -3.34
CA PRO A 311 -6.14 5.22 -4.61
C PRO A 311 -5.07 5.80 -5.55
N LEU A 312 -4.07 6.51 -5.01
CA LEU A 312 -2.93 7.01 -5.79
C LEU A 312 -2.15 5.86 -6.43
N LEU A 313 -1.85 4.81 -5.66
CA LEU A 313 -1.19 3.60 -6.19
C LEU A 313 -1.97 3.02 -7.38
N VAL A 314 -3.29 2.85 -7.24
CA VAL A 314 -4.14 2.32 -8.31
C VAL A 314 -4.13 3.23 -9.54
N LYS A 315 -4.28 4.55 -9.36
CA LYS A 315 -4.21 5.53 -10.45
C LYS A 315 -2.86 5.46 -11.17
N LEU A 316 -1.75 5.34 -10.44
CA LEU A 316 -0.40 5.25 -11.00
C LEU A 316 -0.19 3.93 -11.76
N GLN A 317 -0.72 2.81 -11.27
CA GLN A 317 -0.67 1.53 -11.98
C GLN A 317 -1.37 1.64 -13.35
N THR A 318 -2.61 2.15 -13.37
CA THR A 318 -3.35 2.38 -14.61
C THR A 318 -2.63 3.36 -15.54
N PHE A 319 -2.03 4.41 -14.97
CA PHE A 319 -1.25 5.38 -15.74
C PHE A 319 -0.01 4.74 -16.39
N ASP A 320 0.74 3.91 -15.65
CA ASP A 320 1.91 3.19 -16.14
C ASP A 320 1.52 2.16 -17.24
N GLU A 321 0.44 1.40 -17.02
CA GLU A 321 -0.12 0.44 -18.00
C GLU A 321 -0.44 1.12 -19.35
N GLN A 322 -0.91 2.38 -19.31
CA GLN A 322 -1.20 3.19 -20.48
C GLN A 322 0.05 3.89 -21.07
N ARG A 323 1.26 3.45 -20.68
CA ARG A 323 2.55 4.06 -21.06
C ARG A 323 2.70 5.52 -20.60
N GLY A 324 1.98 5.90 -19.54
CA GLY A 324 2.00 7.24 -18.96
C GLY A 324 3.39 7.62 -18.45
N PHE A 325 4.11 6.69 -17.83
CA PHE A 325 5.47 6.88 -17.31
C PHE A 325 6.46 7.28 -18.41
N LYS A 326 6.49 6.51 -19.51
CA LYS A 326 7.32 6.83 -20.68
C LYS A 326 6.95 8.20 -21.28
N THR A 327 5.66 8.51 -21.33
CA THR A 327 5.16 9.80 -21.82
C THR A 327 5.60 10.94 -20.90
N TYR A 328 5.50 10.75 -19.58
CA TYR A 328 5.95 11.70 -18.58
C TYR A 328 7.44 12.01 -18.71
N VAL A 329 8.29 10.96 -18.77
CA VAL A 329 9.75 11.12 -18.94
C VAL A 329 10.08 11.93 -20.19
N ARG A 330 9.43 11.64 -21.32
CA ARG A 330 9.64 12.38 -22.58
C ARG A 330 9.26 13.85 -22.44
N ARG A 331 8.11 14.15 -21.85
CA ARG A 331 7.64 15.52 -21.63
C ARG A 331 8.55 16.28 -20.67
N ARG A 332 9.05 15.61 -19.63
CA ARG A 332 10.01 16.18 -18.69
C ARG A 332 11.34 16.48 -19.39
N ALA A 333 11.89 15.56 -20.17
CA ALA A 333 13.11 15.79 -20.93
C ALA A 333 12.96 17.02 -21.87
N PHE A 334 11.83 17.13 -22.58
CA PHE A 334 11.57 18.33 -23.38
C PHE A 334 11.52 19.61 -22.53
N ALA A 335 10.73 19.62 -21.44
CA ALA A 335 10.52 20.81 -20.64
C ALA A 335 11.79 21.29 -19.90
N PHE A 336 12.68 20.38 -19.49
CA PHE A 336 13.85 20.73 -18.69
C PHE A 336 15.17 20.76 -19.47
N GLU A 337 15.28 20.02 -20.58
CA GLU A 337 16.55 19.90 -21.32
C GLU A 337 16.50 20.60 -22.69
N VAL A 338 15.34 20.62 -23.36
CA VAL A 338 15.21 21.13 -24.74
C VAL A 338 14.67 22.55 -24.76
N ALA A 339 13.46 22.73 -24.22
CA ALA A 339 12.70 23.97 -24.30
C ALA A 339 13.43 25.21 -23.72
N PRO A 340 14.18 25.14 -22.59
CA PRO A 340 14.79 26.33 -21.99
C PRO A 340 15.70 27.13 -22.95
N SER A 341 16.48 26.42 -23.78
CA SER A 341 17.37 27.04 -24.77
C SER A 341 16.64 27.70 -25.94
N TRP A 342 15.43 27.24 -26.23
CA TRP A 342 14.61 27.73 -27.34
C TRP A 342 13.75 28.93 -26.94
N VAL A 343 13.16 28.90 -25.74
CA VAL A 343 12.24 29.96 -25.28
C VAL A 343 12.95 31.26 -24.87
N GLN A 344 14.27 31.23 -24.67
CA GLN A 344 15.04 32.36 -24.15
C GLN A 344 14.79 33.64 -24.98
N GLY A 345 14.30 34.68 -24.30
CA GLY A 345 13.99 35.97 -24.91
C GLY A 345 12.54 36.08 -25.43
N ASN A 346 11.69 35.07 -25.21
CA ASN A 346 10.26 35.12 -25.46
C ASN A 346 9.48 34.92 -24.16
N THR A 347 9.08 36.02 -23.53
CA THR A 347 8.41 36.03 -22.22
C THR A 347 7.15 35.15 -22.18
N GLN A 348 6.34 35.13 -23.24
CA GLN A 348 5.13 34.33 -23.28
C GLN A 348 5.44 32.82 -23.27
N LEU A 349 6.47 32.39 -23.99
CA LEU A 349 6.90 30.99 -24.02
C LEU A 349 7.59 30.58 -22.73
N GLU A 350 8.35 31.49 -22.12
CA GLU A 350 8.98 31.29 -20.82
C GLU A 350 7.91 31.06 -19.73
N GLU A 351 6.86 31.87 -19.68
CA GLU A 351 5.74 31.68 -18.76
C GLU A 351 5.02 30.34 -18.95
N GLN A 352 4.75 29.94 -20.21
CA GLN A 352 4.15 28.65 -20.52
C GLN A 352 5.05 27.48 -20.12
N LEU A 353 6.36 27.60 -20.34
CA LEU A 353 7.34 26.58 -19.95
C LEU A 353 7.40 26.43 -18.44
N VAL A 354 7.45 27.53 -17.69
CA VAL A 354 7.45 27.52 -16.22
C VAL A 354 6.18 26.84 -15.70
N ARG A 355 5.01 27.14 -16.26
CA ARG A 355 3.75 26.47 -15.89
C ARG A 355 3.81 24.96 -16.14
N LEU A 356 4.33 24.54 -17.30
CA LEU A 356 4.50 23.11 -17.61
C LEU A 356 5.46 22.43 -16.62
N GLN A 357 6.60 23.05 -16.32
CA GLN A 357 7.58 22.54 -15.37
C GLN A 357 7.00 22.39 -13.96
N GLN A 358 6.29 23.41 -13.47
CA GLN A 358 5.61 23.37 -12.17
C GLN A 358 4.58 22.24 -12.09
N ASN A 359 3.77 22.05 -13.13
CA ASN A 359 2.79 20.97 -13.17
C ASN A 359 3.42 19.58 -13.23
N LEU A 360 4.54 19.43 -13.95
CA LEU A 360 5.31 18.17 -13.98
C LEU A 360 5.95 17.84 -12.63
N GLN A 361 6.35 18.84 -11.85
CA GLN A 361 7.00 18.65 -10.54
C GLN A 361 6.01 18.51 -9.36
N ALA A 362 4.73 18.76 -9.57
CA ALA A 362 3.73 18.72 -8.51
C ALA A 362 3.37 17.28 -8.12
N GLU A 363 3.17 16.99 -6.83
CA GLU A 363 2.80 15.63 -6.37
C GLU A 363 1.45 15.16 -6.93
N ASP A 364 0.56 16.10 -7.23
CA ASP A 364 -0.75 15.90 -7.87
C ASP A 364 -0.71 15.96 -9.40
N PHE A 365 0.46 15.76 -10.03
CA PHE A 365 0.63 15.87 -11.49
C PHE A 365 -0.38 15.02 -12.30
N LEU A 366 -0.84 13.89 -11.75
CA LEU A 366 -1.86 13.03 -12.37
C LEU A 366 -3.20 13.76 -12.54
N GLU A 367 -3.60 14.57 -11.56
CA GLU A 367 -4.83 15.37 -11.62
C GLU A 367 -4.67 16.54 -12.61
N ARG A 368 -3.43 16.98 -12.82
CA ARG A 368 -3.06 18.03 -13.77
C ARG A 368 -2.69 17.48 -15.15
N TRP A 369 -2.85 16.19 -15.40
CA TRP A 369 -2.29 15.53 -16.59
C TRP A 369 -2.83 16.06 -17.91
N ASP A 370 -4.10 16.47 -17.96
CA ASP A 370 -4.71 17.08 -19.14
C ASP A 370 -4.12 18.47 -19.44
N THR A 371 -3.87 19.26 -18.39
CA THR A 371 -3.19 20.56 -18.51
C THR A 371 -1.75 20.37 -18.97
N ILE A 372 -1.00 19.44 -18.36
CA ILE A 372 0.35 19.06 -18.79
C ILE A 372 0.34 18.64 -20.26
N THR A 373 -0.64 17.83 -20.67
CA THR A 373 -0.79 17.37 -22.06
C THR A 373 -1.01 18.53 -23.01
N THR A 374 -1.88 19.47 -22.65
CA THR A 374 -2.21 20.63 -23.47
C THR A 374 -1.02 21.56 -23.61
N ASP A 375 -0.42 21.96 -22.49
CA ASP A 375 0.75 22.85 -22.45
C ASP A 375 1.92 22.27 -23.23
N TYR A 376 2.20 20.99 -23.02
CA TYR A 376 3.25 20.29 -23.76
C TYR A 376 2.96 20.26 -25.27
N ARG A 377 1.74 19.92 -25.70
CA ARG A 377 1.38 19.86 -27.13
C ARG A 377 1.52 21.21 -27.81
N THR A 378 1.12 22.29 -27.13
CA THR A 378 1.28 23.65 -27.63
C THR A 378 2.77 23.99 -27.79
N LEU A 379 3.57 23.76 -26.75
CA LEU A 379 5.00 24.09 -26.77
C LEU A 379 5.79 23.24 -27.78
N ILE A 380 5.57 21.92 -27.83
CA ILE A 380 6.29 21.05 -28.76
C ILE A 380 5.94 21.38 -30.22
N GLY A 381 4.67 21.70 -30.52
CA GLY A 381 4.27 22.09 -31.87
C GLY A 381 4.94 23.40 -32.33
N GLN A 382 5.00 24.40 -31.45
CA GLN A 382 5.69 25.66 -31.73
C GLN A 382 7.21 25.47 -31.83
N TYR A 383 7.79 24.65 -30.97
CA TYR A 383 9.21 24.28 -31.04
C TYR A 383 9.52 23.61 -32.39
N GLN A 384 8.72 22.63 -32.81
CA GLN A 384 8.93 21.90 -34.05
C GLN A 384 8.85 22.83 -35.27
N ALA A 385 7.87 23.73 -35.31
CA ALA A 385 7.77 24.74 -36.36
C ALA A 385 9.02 25.64 -36.41
N THR A 386 9.46 26.15 -35.25
CA THR A 386 10.66 27.00 -35.15
C THR A 386 11.93 26.24 -35.55
N TYR A 387 12.06 24.99 -35.12
CA TYR A 387 13.21 24.13 -35.42
C TYR A 387 13.30 23.83 -36.92
N THR A 388 12.19 23.43 -37.55
CA THR A 388 12.16 23.14 -38.99
C THR A 388 12.49 24.39 -39.81
N GLU A 389 12.00 25.56 -39.40
CA GLU A 389 12.35 26.82 -40.05
C GLU A 389 13.83 27.18 -39.88
N ALA A 390 14.39 27.10 -38.67
CA ALA A 390 15.82 27.33 -38.43
C ALA A 390 16.70 26.35 -39.21
N HIS A 391 16.27 25.08 -39.31
CA HIS A 391 16.96 24.07 -40.10
C HIS A 391 16.94 24.40 -41.59
N ARG A 392 15.79 24.83 -42.12
CA ARG A 392 15.63 25.27 -43.52
C ARG A 392 16.52 26.48 -43.81
N GLN A 393 16.49 27.49 -42.94
CA GLN A 393 17.32 28.69 -43.05
C GLN A 393 18.81 28.36 -43.07
N ARG A 394 19.28 27.45 -42.19
CA ARG A 394 20.66 26.96 -42.20
C ARG A 394 21.01 26.32 -43.54
N GLY A 395 20.17 25.41 -44.03
CA GLY A 395 20.39 24.73 -45.31
C GLY A 395 20.48 25.71 -46.49
N GLU A 396 19.56 26.66 -46.56
CA GLU A 396 19.53 27.69 -47.60
C GLU A 396 20.72 28.64 -47.52
N ALA A 397 21.10 29.06 -46.31
CA ALA A 397 22.25 29.94 -46.09
C ALA A 397 23.55 29.25 -46.51
N VAL A 398 23.77 28.00 -46.10
CA VAL A 398 24.95 27.21 -46.53
C VAL A 398 24.98 27.06 -48.06
N GLN A 399 23.87 26.67 -48.69
CA GLN A 399 23.80 26.51 -50.14
C GLN A 399 23.96 27.81 -50.92
N ARG A 400 23.51 28.93 -50.36
CA ARG A 400 23.71 30.26 -50.96
C ARG A 400 25.19 30.65 -50.87
N THR A 401 25.83 30.46 -49.71
CA THR A 401 27.25 30.76 -49.51
C THR A 401 28.16 29.89 -50.36
N ILE A 402 27.87 28.58 -50.48
CA ILE A 402 28.62 27.70 -51.40
C ILE A 402 28.54 28.24 -52.82
N ARG A 403 27.34 28.55 -53.33
CA ARG A 403 27.18 29.14 -54.67
C ARG A 403 27.94 30.46 -54.84
N GLN A 404 27.96 31.32 -53.83
CA GLN A 404 28.74 32.56 -53.85
C GLN A 404 30.25 32.30 -53.98
N VAL A 405 30.79 31.38 -53.17
CA VAL A 405 32.20 30.95 -53.26
C VAL A 405 32.51 30.36 -54.65
N GLU A 406 31.59 29.60 -55.24
CA GLU A 406 31.76 29.01 -56.57
C GLU A 406 31.80 30.05 -57.71
N THR A 407 31.21 31.24 -57.50
CA THR A 407 31.32 32.35 -58.46
C THR A 407 32.67 33.07 -58.43
N HIS A 408 33.53 32.77 -57.46
CA HIS A 408 34.82 33.43 -57.32
C HIS A 408 35.73 33.15 -58.54
N PRO A 409 36.42 34.15 -59.12
CA PRO A 409 37.22 33.95 -60.35
C PRO A 409 38.27 32.84 -60.26
N ALA A 410 38.91 32.69 -59.08
CA ALA A 410 39.90 31.65 -58.81
C ALA A 410 39.30 30.24 -58.68
N TRP A 411 37.98 30.12 -58.48
CA TRP A 411 37.30 28.84 -58.24
C TRP A 411 37.45 27.87 -59.41
N SER A 412 37.29 28.35 -60.64
CA SER A 412 37.43 27.53 -61.86
C SER A 412 38.86 27.03 -62.11
N LYS A 413 39.86 27.59 -61.42
CA LYS A 413 41.30 27.35 -61.64
C LYS A 413 41.95 26.41 -60.62
N ILE A 414 41.26 26.12 -59.51
CA ILE A 414 41.74 25.17 -58.52
C ILE A 414 41.33 23.73 -58.86
N GLU A 415 42.16 22.77 -58.49
CA GLU A 415 41.89 21.35 -58.66
C GLU A 415 40.69 20.90 -57.81
N PRO A 416 39.93 19.87 -58.27
CA PRO A 416 38.74 19.37 -57.56
C PRO A 416 38.99 19.01 -56.09
N ALA A 417 40.12 18.36 -55.77
CA ALA A 417 40.47 17.99 -54.40
C ALA A 417 40.64 19.22 -53.48
N LYS A 418 41.17 20.33 -54.02
CA LYS A 418 41.34 21.58 -53.28
C LYS A 418 40.00 22.33 -53.12
N ARG A 419 39.11 22.27 -54.11
CA ARG A 419 37.72 22.77 -54.00
C ARG A 419 36.96 22.08 -52.87
N GLU A 420 37.05 20.76 -52.84
CA GLU A 420 36.38 19.96 -51.79
C GLU A 420 36.94 20.29 -50.41
N ALA A 421 38.27 20.41 -50.28
CA ALA A 421 38.91 20.81 -49.03
C ALA A 421 38.46 22.21 -48.55
N LEU A 422 38.33 23.17 -49.46
CA LEU A 422 37.86 24.53 -49.16
C LEU A 422 36.40 24.58 -48.73
N LEU A 423 35.52 23.79 -49.35
CA LEU A 423 34.09 23.76 -48.99
C LEU A 423 33.79 22.86 -47.78
N ARG A 424 34.72 21.99 -47.37
CA ARG A 424 34.53 21.07 -46.24
C ARG A 424 33.97 21.75 -44.97
N PRO A 425 34.44 22.94 -44.54
CA PRO A 425 33.86 23.63 -43.40
C PRO A 425 32.40 24.05 -43.60
N LEU A 426 31.98 24.46 -44.80
CA LEU A 426 30.58 24.81 -45.08
C LEU A 426 29.71 23.56 -45.23
N ASN A 427 30.21 22.54 -45.93
CA ASN A 427 29.53 21.26 -46.10
C ASN A 427 29.31 20.53 -44.77
N ALA A 428 30.19 20.71 -43.77
CA ALA A 428 30.00 20.18 -42.43
C ALA A 428 28.79 20.79 -41.68
N LEU A 429 28.28 21.95 -42.12
CA LEU A 429 27.06 22.57 -41.58
C LEU A 429 25.80 22.17 -42.35
N ALA A 430 25.97 21.57 -43.54
CA ALA A 430 24.86 21.12 -44.36
C ALA A 430 24.22 19.85 -43.79
N CYS A 431 22.92 19.71 -44.04
CA CYS A 431 22.16 18.49 -43.74
C CYS A 431 21.34 18.13 -44.98
N ALA A 432 21.33 16.86 -45.35
CA ALA A 432 20.56 16.37 -46.51
C ALA A 432 19.06 16.18 -46.20
N GLY A 433 18.66 16.34 -44.94
CA GLY A 433 17.31 16.09 -44.47
C GLY A 433 16.44 17.33 -44.58
N SER A 434 15.13 17.14 -44.66
CA SER A 434 14.17 18.26 -44.70
C SER A 434 14.13 19.06 -43.40
N GLY A 435 14.64 18.52 -42.29
CA GLY A 435 14.52 19.11 -40.95
C GLY A 435 13.10 19.04 -40.36
N THR A 436 12.17 18.37 -41.06
CA THR A 436 10.83 18.09 -40.56
C THR A 436 10.91 17.06 -39.44
N LEU A 437 10.32 17.39 -38.29
CA LEU A 437 10.26 16.51 -37.13
C LEU A 437 8.97 15.70 -37.16
N ALA A 438 9.06 14.37 -36.97
CA ALA A 438 7.90 13.51 -36.95
C ALA A 438 7.39 13.29 -35.51
N GLY A 439 6.07 13.25 -35.33
CA GLY A 439 5.46 12.98 -34.02
C GLY A 439 5.92 13.97 -32.95
N GLU A 440 6.64 13.47 -31.94
CA GLU A 440 7.18 14.27 -30.82
C GLU A 440 8.72 14.30 -30.82
N GLU A 441 9.34 14.13 -31.99
CA GLU A 441 10.78 14.30 -32.13
C GLU A 441 11.20 15.77 -31.91
N VAL A 442 12.39 15.96 -31.35
CA VAL A 442 12.95 17.27 -31.01
C VAL A 442 14.22 17.62 -31.80
N ARG A 443 14.74 16.67 -32.59
CA ARG A 443 15.98 16.79 -33.36
C ARG A 443 15.83 16.07 -34.70
N CYS A 444 16.48 16.60 -35.73
CA CYS A 444 16.50 15.99 -37.06
C CYS A 444 17.18 14.61 -37.00
N GLY A 445 16.51 13.59 -37.55
CA GLY A 445 17.01 12.21 -37.60
C GLY A 445 18.40 12.05 -38.23
N GLN A 446 18.78 12.93 -39.16
CA GLN A 446 20.06 12.84 -39.88
C GLN A 446 21.21 13.61 -39.21
N CYS A 447 21.01 14.87 -38.84
CA CYS A 447 22.09 15.69 -38.30
C CYS A 447 22.13 15.75 -36.77
N GLN A 448 21.03 15.39 -36.08
CA GLN A 448 20.89 15.42 -34.61
C GLN A 448 21.24 16.77 -33.94
N ALA A 449 21.37 17.84 -34.72
CA ALA A 449 21.69 19.18 -34.26
C ALA A 449 20.58 19.70 -33.34
N SER A 450 20.95 20.25 -32.19
CA SER A 450 20.03 20.95 -31.30
C SER A 450 19.60 22.29 -31.91
N PHE A 451 18.54 22.91 -31.37
CA PHE A 451 18.14 24.26 -31.80
C PHE A 451 19.28 25.29 -31.62
N GLY A 452 20.03 25.18 -30.52
CA GLY A 452 21.23 25.99 -30.29
C GLY A 452 22.30 25.79 -31.37
N ASP A 453 22.56 24.53 -31.77
CA ASP A 453 23.51 24.23 -32.85
C ASP A 453 23.07 24.83 -34.19
N LEU A 454 21.76 24.83 -34.48
CA LEU A 454 21.22 25.46 -35.70
C LEU A 454 21.45 26.97 -35.70
N ARG A 455 21.19 27.64 -34.57
CA ARG A 455 21.44 29.09 -34.43
C ARG A 455 22.92 29.41 -34.54
N HIS A 456 23.76 28.68 -33.82
CA HIS A 456 25.20 28.90 -33.86
C HIS A 456 25.79 28.61 -35.26
N ALA A 457 25.28 27.60 -35.96
CA ALA A 457 25.70 27.33 -37.33
C ALA A 457 25.46 28.53 -38.25
N LEU A 458 24.34 29.24 -38.11
CA LEU A 458 24.05 30.44 -38.90
C LEU A 458 25.08 31.56 -38.66
N GLU A 459 25.53 31.74 -37.41
CA GLU A 459 26.56 32.72 -37.04
C GLU A 459 27.94 32.36 -37.63
N LEU A 460 28.22 31.08 -37.84
CA LEU A 460 29.50 30.59 -38.37
C LEU A 460 29.61 30.64 -39.90
N ILE A 461 28.50 30.83 -40.63
CA ILE A 461 28.51 30.78 -42.10
C ILE A 461 29.33 31.92 -42.70
N GLU A 462 29.09 33.17 -42.27
CA GLU A 462 29.80 34.34 -42.79
C GLU A 462 31.30 34.32 -42.45
N PRO A 463 31.74 34.05 -41.20
CA PRO A 463 33.17 33.90 -40.90
C PRO A 463 33.85 32.82 -41.75
N ARG A 464 33.18 31.70 -42.02
CA ARG A 464 33.71 30.62 -42.86
C ARG A 464 33.79 31.05 -44.32
N GLN A 465 32.81 31.78 -44.83
CA GLN A 465 32.85 32.36 -46.16
C GLN A 465 34.08 33.26 -46.34
N VAL A 466 34.26 34.23 -45.43
CA VAL A 466 35.38 35.18 -45.48
C VAL A 466 36.74 34.46 -45.45
N ALA A 467 36.87 33.40 -44.63
CA ALA A 467 38.09 32.60 -44.58
C ALA A 467 38.37 31.87 -45.90
N ILE A 468 37.34 31.33 -46.56
CA ILE A 468 37.47 30.65 -47.86
C ILE A 468 37.81 31.65 -48.96
N GLU A 469 37.12 32.80 -49.01
CA GLU A 469 37.38 33.86 -49.99
C GLU A 469 38.82 34.39 -49.86
N ARG A 470 39.33 34.56 -48.64
CA ARG A 470 40.73 34.94 -48.42
C ARG A 470 41.72 33.91 -48.99
N GLN A 471 41.46 32.62 -48.79
CA GLN A 471 42.32 31.57 -49.35
C GLN A 471 42.24 31.49 -50.88
N LEU A 472 41.10 31.89 -51.48
CA LEU A 472 40.95 32.00 -52.93
C LEU A 472 41.62 33.25 -53.50
N ASP A 473 41.62 34.37 -52.77
CA ASP A 473 42.32 35.61 -53.13
C ASP A 473 43.86 35.42 -53.18
N GLU A 474 44.41 34.46 -52.43
CA GLU A 474 45.84 34.11 -52.43
C GLU A 474 46.28 33.31 -53.67
N ILE A 475 45.34 32.89 -54.55
CA ILE A 475 45.64 32.08 -55.72
C ILE A 475 45.86 32.98 -56.94
N PRO A 476 47.08 33.03 -57.50
CA PRO A 476 47.38 33.88 -58.64
C PRO A 476 46.61 33.42 -59.89
N LEU A 477 45.81 34.33 -60.45
CA LEU A 477 45.10 34.10 -61.70
C LEU A 477 46.06 34.23 -62.89
N PRO A 478 46.17 33.22 -63.78
CA PRO A 478 47.05 33.28 -64.93
C PRO A 478 46.42 34.19 -66.00
N GLY A 479 47.08 35.31 -66.23
CA GLY A 479 46.62 36.39 -67.08
C GLY A 479 46.97 37.69 -66.39
N GLY A 480 48.21 38.15 -66.57
CA GLY A 480 48.59 39.50 -66.19
C GLY A 480 47.77 40.49 -67.01
N VAL A 481 46.57 40.83 -66.54
CA VAL A 481 45.92 42.06 -66.95
C VAL A 481 46.81 43.16 -66.40
N ARG A 482 47.44 43.89 -67.32
CA ARG A 482 48.11 45.14 -67.01
C ARG A 482 47.06 45.99 -66.29
N VAL A 483 47.24 46.25 -65.00
CA VAL A 483 46.33 47.16 -64.27
C VAL A 483 46.60 48.55 -64.85
N GLU A 484 45.85 48.91 -65.88
CA GLU A 484 45.77 50.28 -66.35
C GLU A 484 44.89 51.02 -65.35
N GLY A 485 45.42 52.11 -64.78
CA GLY A 485 44.62 52.99 -63.94
C GLY A 485 43.41 53.46 -64.74
N TYR A 486 42.22 53.41 -64.14
CA TYR A 486 40.99 53.88 -64.76
C TYR A 486 40.54 55.16 -64.06
N GLU A 487 40.03 56.12 -64.85
CA GLU A 487 39.29 57.26 -64.32
C GLU A 487 37.79 56.96 -64.48
N ASP A 488 37.05 56.95 -63.37
CA ASP A 488 35.61 56.66 -63.36
C ASP A 488 34.84 57.91 -62.95
N ARG A 489 34.33 58.65 -63.93
CA ARG A 489 33.39 59.75 -63.70
C ARG A 489 31.98 59.30 -64.02
N ARG A 490 31.17 59.16 -62.98
CA ARG A 490 29.74 58.85 -63.09
C ARG A 490 28.95 59.60 -62.04
N THR A 491 27.70 59.93 -62.37
CA THR A 491 26.75 60.50 -61.41
C THR A 491 26.11 59.36 -60.62
N LEU A 492 26.35 59.33 -59.31
CA LEU A 492 25.77 58.33 -58.41
C LEU A 492 24.36 58.80 -57.99
N ARG A 493 23.32 58.01 -58.30
CA ARG A 493 21.92 58.37 -58.01
C ARG A 493 21.27 57.45 -56.98
N SER A 494 21.94 56.35 -56.63
CA SER A 494 21.47 55.36 -55.67
C SER A 494 22.63 54.77 -54.86
N LEU A 495 22.30 54.13 -53.74
CA LEU A 495 23.28 53.34 -52.96
C LEU A 495 23.85 52.17 -53.78
N GLU A 496 23.08 51.64 -54.73
CA GLU A 496 23.52 50.56 -55.63
C GLU A 496 24.65 51.03 -56.57
N ASP A 497 24.61 52.29 -57.01
CA ASP A 497 25.70 52.89 -57.81
C ASP A 497 27.01 53.03 -57.00
N VAL A 498 26.88 53.33 -55.70
CA VAL A 498 28.00 53.42 -54.76
C VAL A 498 28.62 52.03 -54.55
N ASP A 499 27.80 51.01 -54.33
CA ASP A 499 28.25 49.63 -54.17
C ASP A 499 28.93 49.10 -55.44
N ALA A 500 28.39 49.42 -56.62
CA ALA A 500 29.01 49.06 -57.89
C ALA A 500 30.40 49.71 -58.06
N MET A 501 30.54 50.98 -57.68
CA MET A 501 31.83 51.68 -57.69
C MET A 501 32.82 51.07 -56.67
N ALA A 502 32.35 50.78 -55.46
CA ALA A 502 33.17 50.18 -54.40
C ALA A 502 33.64 48.76 -54.78
N ARG A 503 32.80 47.95 -55.43
CA ARG A 503 33.17 46.63 -55.96
C ARG A 503 34.28 46.76 -57.00
N LYS A 504 34.12 47.65 -57.98
CA LYS A 504 35.12 47.88 -59.03
C LYS A 504 36.46 48.39 -58.46
N LEU A 505 36.43 49.27 -57.46
CA LEU A 505 37.61 49.71 -56.72
C LEU A 505 38.27 48.56 -55.97
N LYS A 506 37.50 47.73 -55.24
CA LYS A 506 38.00 46.54 -54.54
C LYS A 506 38.64 45.53 -55.50
N ASP A 507 38.01 45.28 -56.65
CA ASP A 507 38.53 44.35 -57.65
C ASP A 507 39.86 44.85 -58.23
N THR A 508 39.98 46.16 -58.48
CA THR A 508 41.23 46.76 -58.96
C THR A 508 42.32 46.74 -57.87
N ALA A 509 41.95 47.00 -56.61
CA ALA A 509 42.84 46.90 -55.46
C ALA A 509 43.38 45.47 -55.28
N ARG A 510 42.50 44.47 -55.40
CA ARG A 510 42.88 43.05 -55.36
C ARG A 510 43.88 42.70 -56.48
N GLN A 511 43.62 43.15 -57.70
CA GLN A 511 44.51 42.90 -58.84
C GLN A 511 45.88 43.57 -58.67
N ALA A 512 45.94 44.81 -58.15
CA ALA A 512 47.20 45.51 -57.91
C ALA A 512 48.01 44.86 -56.77
N ALA A 513 47.34 44.46 -55.69
CA ALA A 513 47.97 43.76 -54.57
C ALA A 513 48.54 42.41 -54.98
N ALA A 514 47.82 41.65 -55.82
CA ALA A 514 48.29 40.40 -56.41
C ALA A 514 49.55 40.57 -57.29
N GLN A 515 49.83 41.78 -57.77
CA GLN A 515 51.02 42.14 -58.54
C GLN A 515 52.10 42.86 -57.70
N GLY A 516 51.92 42.99 -56.38
CA GLY A 516 52.86 43.69 -55.49
C GLY A 516 52.92 45.21 -55.69
N LYS A 517 51.89 45.82 -56.28
CA LYS A 517 51.83 47.25 -56.60
C LYS A 517 50.94 48.00 -55.60
N ALA A 518 51.34 49.23 -55.26
CA ALA A 518 50.52 50.15 -54.47
C ALA A 518 49.55 50.92 -55.38
N LEU A 519 48.32 51.15 -54.90
CA LEU A 519 47.26 51.84 -55.64
C LEU A 519 47.10 53.26 -55.08
N ASN A 520 47.26 54.26 -55.94
CA ASN A 520 46.93 55.64 -55.61
C ASN A 520 45.50 55.95 -56.08
N VAL A 521 44.62 56.25 -55.13
CA VAL A 521 43.21 56.54 -55.40
C VAL A 521 42.95 58.02 -55.11
N THR A 522 42.43 58.75 -56.09
CA THR A 522 41.95 60.12 -55.92
C THR A 522 40.44 60.13 -56.12
N LEU A 523 39.69 60.43 -55.06
CA LEU A 523 38.23 60.49 -55.11
C LEU A 523 37.79 61.96 -55.09
N LYS A 524 37.09 62.41 -56.12
CA LYS A 524 36.50 63.75 -56.19
C LYS A 524 34.98 63.62 -56.25
N VAL A 525 34.29 64.07 -55.20
CA VAL A 525 32.82 64.02 -55.09
C VAL A 525 32.29 65.45 -55.15
N GLU A 526 31.48 65.73 -56.16
CA GLU A 526 30.79 67.02 -56.31
C GLU A 526 29.28 66.77 -56.26
N VAL A 527 28.59 67.41 -55.31
CA VAL A 527 27.13 67.33 -55.21
C VAL A 527 26.55 68.28 -56.26
N THR A 528 25.88 67.71 -57.26
CA THR A 528 25.15 68.48 -58.27
C THR A 528 23.67 68.47 -57.88
N ASN A 529 23.11 69.65 -57.63
CA ASN A 529 21.66 69.79 -57.48
C ASN A 529 21.03 69.59 -58.86
N GLY A 530 20.51 68.38 -59.12
CA GLY A 530 19.74 68.10 -60.33
C GLY A 530 18.43 68.87 -60.32
N ALA A 531 18.13 69.56 -61.42
CA ALA A 531 16.78 70.03 -61.75
C ALA A 531 15.86 68.85 -62.09
#